data_AF-A0AAV2CEV2-F1
#
_entry.id   AF-A0AAV2CEV2-F1
#
_cell.length_a   1.000
_cell.length_b   1.000
_cell.length_c   1.000
_cell.angle_alpha   90.00
_cell.angle_beta   90.00
_cell.angle_gamma   90.00
#
_symmetry.space_group_name_H-M   'P 1'
#
loop_
_entity.id
_entity.type
_entity.pdbx_description
1 polymer ?
#
loop_
_entity_poly.entity_id
_entity_poly.type
_entity_poly.pdbx_seq_one_letter_code
_entity_poly.pdbx_strand_id
1 'polypeptide(L)'
;MVDFGVCEHVWIPEVSWIKLTKNDFERDAVDSEIVIKSITASKGSYGYVINTFYELDPVFVDSFNNVITNGPKAWRVGPLCLAKPPTPVKPDIHQKPNWIQWLVRSMSRKVKFFSLHLVHKLGFQLSS
;
A
#
# COMPACT_ATOMS: atom_id res chain seq x y z
N MET A 1 0.25 24.48 -28.84
CA MET A 1 1.09 24.84 -27.68
C MET A 1 0.60 23.94 -26.56
N VAL A 2 1.38 22.93 -26.19
CA VAL A 2 0.99 21.99 -25.13
C VAL A 2 1.06 22.77 -23.82
N ASP A 3 -0.09 22.98 -23.20
CA ASP A 3 -0.16 23.57 -21.87
C ASP A 3 0.42 22.53 -20.91
N PHE A 4 1.67 22.71 -20.50
CA PHE A 4 2.27 21.93 -19.43
C PHE A 4 1.60 22.40 -18.14
N GLY A 5 0.43 21.81 -17.86
CA GLY A 5 -0.40 22.14 -16.72
C GLY A 5 0.44 22.28 -15.46
N VAL A 6 0.35 23.45 -14.83
CA VAL A 6 1.08 23.77 -13.61
C VAL A 6 0.79 22.68 -12.58
N CYS A 7 1.83 21.93 -12.19
CA CYS A 7 1.75 20.98 -11.09
C CYS A 7 1.54 21.77 -9.78
N GLU A 8 0.28 21.99 -9.41
CA GLU A 8 -0.05 22.62 -8.15
C GLU A 8 0.33 21.69 -6.99
N HIS A 9 1.26 22.15 -6.16
CA HIS A 9 1.72 21.45 -4.97
C HIS A 9 0.65 21.46 -3.88
N VAL A 10 0.47 20.30 -3.24
CA VAL A 10 -0.35 20.16 -2.04
C VAL A 10 0.59 20.21 -0.84
N TRP A 11 0.39 21.21 0.02
CA TRP A 11 1.22 21.41 1.20
C TRP A 11 0.52 20.90 2.46
N ILE A 12 1.22 20.03 3.20
CA ILE A 12 0.78 19.51 4.49
C ILE A 12 1.90 19.81 5.50
N PRO A 13 1.70 20.73 6.45
CA PRO A 13 2.75 21.16 7.39
C PRO A 13 3.37 19.98 8.16
N GLU A 14 2.52 19.07 8.61
CA GLU A 14 2.85 17.94 9.48
C GLU A 14 3.72 16.88 8.78
N VAL A 15 3.76 16.87 7.45
CA VAL A 15 4.53 15.92 6.63
C VAL A 15 5.21 16.59 5.45
N SER A 16 5.81 17.75 5.68
CA SER A 16 6.44 18.57 4.64
C SER A 16 7.58 17.89 3.85
N TRP A 17 8.11 16.76 4.33
CA TRP A 17 9.04 15.92 3.56
C TRP A 17 8.37 15.16 2.41
N ILE A 18 7.04 14.99 2.43
CA ILE A 18 6.27 14.39 1.34
C ILE A 18 5.87 15.51 0.38
N LYS A 19 6.38 15.46 -0.85
CA LYS A 19 6.01 16.40 -1.91
C LYS A 19 4.85 15.80 -2.69
N LEU A 20 3.64 16.32 -2.43
CA LEU A 20 2.43 15.93 -3.16
C LEU A 20 2.08 16.99 -4.20
N THR A 21 1.54 16.53 -5.32
CA THR A 21 0.94 17.34 -6.38
C THR A 21 -0.49 16.89 -6.60
N LYS A 22 -1.33 17.72 -7.22
CA LYS A 22 -2.69 17.31 -7.60
C LYS A 22 -2.73 16.06 -8.49
N ASN A 23 -1.67 15.77 -9.24
CA ASN A 23 -1.59 14.61 -10.12
C ASN A 23 -1.34 13.29 -9.37
N ASP A 24 -0.88 13.35 -8.12
CA ASP A 24 -0.67 12.16 -7.29
C ASP A 24 -1.99 11.59 -6.73
N PHE A 25 -3.10 12.32 -6.88
CA PHE A 25 -4.43 11.89 -6.47
C PHE A 25 -5.16 11.27 -7.66
N GLU A 26 -5.54 10.00 -7.53
CA GLU A 26 -6.41 9.35 -8.51
C GLU A 26 -7.80 10.02 -8.49
N ARG A 27 -8.12 10.77 -9.56
CA ARG A 27 -9.35 11.59 -9.64
C ARG A 27 -10.65 10.77 -9.55
N ASP A 28 -10.59 9.48 -9.88
CA ASP A 28 -11.77 8.60 -10.00
C ASP A 28 -11.71 7.36 -9.08
N ALA A 29 -10.75 7.28 -8.15
CA ALA A 29 -10.51 6.03 -7.41
C ALA A 29 -11.61 5.66 -6.42
N VAL A 30 -12.22 6.67 -5.77
CA VAL A 30 -13.22 6.47 -4.72
C VAL A 30 -14.15 7.68 -4.70
N ASP A 31 -15.45 7.42 -4.52
CA ASP A 31 -16.42 8.47 -4.26
C ASP A 31 -16.01 9.31 -3.03
N SER A 32 -15.84 10.62 -3.23
CA SER A 32 -15.42 11.56 -2.20
C SER A 32 -16.37 11.54 -0.99
N GLU A 33 -17.66 11.29 -1.20
CA GLU A 33 -18.63 11.17 -0.12
C GLU A 33 -18.34 9.96 0.77
N ILE A 34 -17.98 8.82 0.17
CA ILE A 34 -17.60 7.61 0.91
C ILE A 34 -16.33 7.87 1.72
N VAL A 35 -15.33 8.55 1.15
CA VAL A 35 -14.08 8.88 1.84
C VAL A 35 -14.36 9.77 3.05
N ILE A 36 -15.13 10.86 2.88
CA ILE A 36 -15.46 11.79 3.97
C ILE A 36 -16.25 11.09 5.07
N LYS A 37 -17.25 10.27 4.71
CA LYS A 37 -18.04 9.50 5.69
C LYS A 37 -17.19 8.50 6.45
N SER A 38 -16.28 7.80 5.77
CA SER A 38 -15.37 6.83 6.38
C SER A 38 -14.41 7.49 7.38
N ILE A 39 -13.81 8.62 7.00
CA ILE A 39 -12.94 9.43 7.89
C ILE A 39 -13.72 9.98 9.08
N THR A 40 -14.98 10.35 8.89
CA THR A 40 -15.82 10.88 9.98
C THR A 40 -16.19 9.78 10.96
N ALA A 41 -16.62 8.62 10.45
CA ALA A 41 -16.98 7.46 11.28
C ALA A 41 -15.78 6.92 12.06
N SER A 42 -14.59 6.94 11.47
CA SER A 42 -13.39 6.43 12.15
C SER A 42 -13.03 7.23 13.40
N LYS A 43 -13.37 8.53 13.48
CA LYS A 43 -13.12 9.36 14.68
C LYS A 43 -13.78 8.83 15.96
N GLY A 44 -14.87 8.07 15.84
CA GLY A 44 -15.54 7.40 16.98
C GLY A 44 -14.99 6.00 17.30
N SER A 45 -14.00 5.52 16.55
CA SER A 45 -13.39 4.20 16.77
C SER A 45 -12.24 4.29 17.77
N TYR A 46 -11.89 3.16 18.39
CA TYR A 46 -10.73 3.11 19.30
C TYR A 46 -9.39 3.35 18.60
N GLY A 47 -9.32 3.04 17.29
CA GLY A 47 -8.09 3.15 16.52
C GLY A 47 -8.19 2.54 15.13
N TYR A 48 -7.13 2.69 14.36
CA TYR A 48 -6.95 2.06 13.05
C TYR A 48 -6.11 0.79 13.19
N VAL A 49 -6.47 -0.27 12.47
CA VAL A 49 -5.62 -1.46 12.32
C VAL A 49 -5.01 -1.41 10.93
N ILE A 50 -3.68 -1.28 10.86
CA ILE A 50 -2.93 -1.06 9.62
C ILE A 50 -2.00 -2.25 9.40
N ASN A 51 -2.08 -2.86 8.21
CA ASN A 51 -1.13 -3.88 7.76
C ASN A 51 0.17 -3.23 7.27
N THR A 52 0.96 -2.74 8.22
CA THR A 52 2.32 -2.24 8.01
C THR A 52 3.19 -2.60 9.21
N PHE A 53 4.50 -2.43 9.07
CA PHE A 53 5.51 -2.62 10.12
C PHE A 53 6.51 -1.48 10.09
N TYR A 54 7.24 -1.26 11.19
CA TYR A 54 8.01 -0.03 11.39
C TYR A 54 9.16 0.12 10.38
N GLU A 55 9.85 -0.98 10.10
CA GLU A 55 11.02 -1.02 9.24
C GLU A 55 10.70 -0.72 7.77
N LEU A 56 9.43 -0.84 7.37
CA LEU A 56 8.98 -0.49 6.02
C LEU A 56 8.87 1.03 5.84
N ASP A 57 8.34 1.73 6.85
CA ASP A 57 8.07 3.16 6.78
C ASP A 57 8.10 3.81 8.17
N PRO A 58 9.29 4.07 8.74
CA PRO A 58 9.42 4.62 10.09
C PRO A 58 8.86 6.04 10.17
N VAL A 59 9.01 6.82 9.10
CA VAL A 59 8.59 8.22 9.04
C VAL A 59 7.07 8.34 9.09
N PHE A 60 6.34 7.53 8.32
CA PHE A 60 4.88 7.49 8.41
C PHE A 60 4.42 7.09 9.81
N VAL A 61 5.04 6.07 10.41
CA VAL A 61 4.64 5.58 11.73
C VAL A 61 4.81 6.63 12.81
N ASP A 62 5.96 7.28 12.84
CA ASP A 62 6.28 8.29 13.85
C ASP A 62 5.40 9.53 13.69
N SER A 63 5.02 9.85 12.46
CA SER A 63 4.20 11.03 12.16
C SER A 63 2.71 10.79 12.39
N PHE A 64 2.20 9.61 12.08
CA PHE A 64 0.76 9.34 12.12
C PHE A 64 0.17 9.46 13.52
N ASN A 65 0.85 8.88 14.52
CA ASN A 65 0.36 8.89 15.91
C ASN A 65 0.80 10.14 16.70
N ASN A 66 1.89 10.80 16.31
CA ASN A 66 2.44 11.91 17.10
C ASN A 66 2.18 13.30 16.49
N VAL A 67 1.99 13.41 15.17
CA VAL A 67 2.02 14.70 14.46
C VAL A 67 0.75 14.93 13.62
N ILE A 68 0.28 13.92 12.89
CA ILE A 68 -0.75 14.08 11.85
C ILE A 68 -2.17 13.99 12.42
N THR A 69 -2.39 13.19 13.47
CA THR A 69 -3.75 12.92 13.96
C THR A 69 -3.95 13.32 15.41
N ASN A 70 -4.90 14.23 15.67
CA ASN A 70 -5.63 14.32 16.95
C ASN A 70 -6.73 13.23 17.01
N GLY A 71 -6.49 12.10 16.35
CA GLY A 71 -7.48 11.09 16.03
C GLY A 71 -7.20 9.75 16.70
N PRO A 72 -7.93 8.69 16.30
CA PRO A 72 -7.74 7.35 16.84
C PRO A 72 -6.33 6.81 16.58
N LYS A 73 -5.77 6.08 17.56
CA LYS A 73 -4.44 5.48 17.48
C LYS A 73 -4.32 4.48 16.32
N ALA A 74 -3.23 4.49 15.58
CA ALA A 74 -2.91 3.43 14.62
C ALA A 74 -2.12 2.28 15.25
N TRP A 75 -2.71 1.09 15.23
CA TRP A 75 -2.06 -0.19 15.54
C TRP A 75 -1.54 -0.85 14.28
N ARG A 76 -0.27 -1.20 14.30
CA ARG A 76 0.44 -1.82 13.18
C ARG A 76 0.52 -3.31 13.47
N VAL A 77 -0.11 -4.12 12.63
CA VAL A 77 -0.22 -5.58 12.82
C VAL A 77 0.46 -6.36 11.69
N GLY A 78 1.21 -5.67 10.84
CA GLY A 78 1.87 -6.25 9.69
C GLY A 78 3.20 -6.91 10.02
N PRO A 79 3.75 -7.69 9.08
CA PRO A 79 3.10 -8.09 7.83
C PRO A 79 2.07 -9.21 8.07
N LEU A 80 0.82 -9.01 7.62
CA LEU A 80 -0.18 -10.07 7.64
C LEU A 80 0.22 -11.20 6.70
N CYS A 81 0.21 -12.43 7.21
CA CYS A 81 0.44 -13.61 6.39
C CYS A 81 -0.74 -13.80 5.41
N LEU A 82 -0.44 -14.27 4.19
CA LEU A 82 -1.48 -14.69 3.26
C LEU A 82 -2.26 -15.86 3.87
N ALA A 83 -3.54 -15.65 4.13
CA ALA A 83 -4.42 -16.70 4.62
C ALA A 83 -4.60 -17.79 3.56
N LYS A 84 -4.44 -19.05 3.96
CA LYS A 84 -4.84 -20.17 3.10
C LYS A 84 -6.36 -20.29 3.15
N PRO A 85 -7.07 -20.38 2.02
CA PRO A 85 -8.48 -20.71 2.05
C PRO A 85 -8.64 -22.08 2.73
N PRO A 86 -9.73 -22.30 3.49
CA PRO A 86 -10.03 -23.61 4.03
C PRO A 86 -10.25 -24.58 2.86
N THR A 87 -9.23 -25.37 2.54
CA THR A 87 -9.31 -26.41 1.51
C THR A 87 -9.88 -27.68 2.16
N PRO A 88 -11.00 -28.24 1.63
CA PRO A 88 -11.55 -29.50 2.14
C PRO A 88 -10.61 -30.69 1.88
N VAL A 89 -9.68 -30.55 0.94
CA VAL A 89 -8.61 -31.49 0.67
C VAL A 89 -7.35 -30.97 1.37
N LYS A 90 -6.75 -31.80 2.25
CA LYS A 90 -5.40 -31.50 2.75
C LYS A 90 -4.49 -31.45 1.52
N PRO A 91 -3.83 -30.32 1.21
CA PRO A 91 -2.87 -30.31 0.12
C PRO A 91 -1.83 -31.38 0.42
N ASP A 92 -1.59 -32.26 -0.55
CA ASP A 92 -0.47 -33.19 -0.47
C ASP A 92 0.80 -32.35 -0.31
N ILE A 93 1.36 -32.35 0.91
CA ILE A 93 2.52 -31.55 1.29
C ILE A 93 3.72 -31.89 0.40
N HIS A 94 3.69 -33.05 -0.28
CA HIS A 94 4.74 -33.53 -1.17
C HIS A 94 4.63 -33.04 -2.61
N GLN A 95 3.47 -32.55 -3.06
CA GLN A 95 3.31 -32.03 -4.43
C GLN A 95 3.51 -30.51 -4.49
N LYS A 96 4.79 -30.12 -4.52
CA LYS A 96 5.15 -28.73 -4.81
C LYS A 96 4.70 -28.36 -6.22
N PRO A 97 4.02 -27.21 -6.44
CA PRO A 97 3.67 -26.76 -7.77
C PRO A 97 4.91 -26.54 -8.64
N ASN A 98 4.76 -26.72 -9.96
CA ASN A 98 5.87 -26.71 -10.92
C ASN A 98 6.74 -25.45 -10.85
N TRP A 99 6.17 -24.29 -10.52
CA TRP A 99 6.92 -23.05 -10.38
C TRP A 99 7.84 -23.04 -9.15
N ILE A 100 7.46 -23.69 -8.03
CA ILE A 100 8.34 -23.85 -6.86
C ILE A 100 9.48 -24.80 -7.20
N GLN A 101 9.21 -25.90 -7.91
CA GLN A 101 10.26 -26.82 -8.36
C GLN A 101 11.25 -26.13 -9.29
N TRP A 102 10.75 -25.31 -10.23
CA TRP A 102 11.57 -24.49 -11.10
C TRP A 102 12.41 -23.47 -10.31
N LEU A 103 11.82 -22.78 -9.33
CA LEU A 103 12.52 -21.80 -8.49
C LEU A 103 13.68 -22.46 -7.73
N VAL A 104 13.43 -23.59 -7.07
CA VAL A 104 14.45 -24.34 -6.32
C VAL A 104 15.59 -24.77 -7.25
N ARG A 105 15.30 -25.19 -8.48
CA ARG A 105 16.33 -25.52 -9.49
C ARG A 105 17.10 -24.29 -9.98
N SER A 106 16.48 -23.11 -9.95
CA SER A 106 17.05 -21.86 -10.43
C SER A 106 17.89 -21.09 -9.40
N MET A 107 18.07 -21.61 -8.17
CA MET A 107 18.74 -20.90 -7.06
C MET A 107 20.20 -20.48 -7.33
N SER A 108 20.85 -20.98 -8.39
CA SER A 108 22.16 -20.50 -8.84
C SER A 108 22.09 -19.30 -9.82
N ARG A 109 20.89 -18.79 -10.15
CA ARG A 109 20.68 -17.69 -11.11
C ARG A 109 19.87 -16.55 -10.47
N LYS A 110 20.12 -15.32 -10.91
CA LYS A 110 19.30 -14.16 -10.53
C LYS A 110 17.89 -14.31 -11.14
N VAL A 111 16.88 -14.54 -10.32
CA VAL A 111 15.47 -14.58 -10.72
C VAL A 111 14.85 -13.20 -10.49
N LYS A 112 14.14 -12.67 -11.50
CA LYS A 112 13.33 -11.46 -11.39
C LYS A 112 11.86 -11.86 -11.39
N PHE A 113 11.11 -11.42 -10.38
CA PHE A 113 9.67 -11.60 -10.31
C PHE A 113 8.97 -10.39 -10.95
N PHE A 114 8.00 -10.66 -11.82
CA PHE A 114 7.12 -9.64 -12.39
C PHE A 114 5.69 -10.01 -12.03
N SER A 115 5.01 -9.14 -11.29
CA SER A 115 3.59 -9.27 -10.96
C SER A 115 2.82 -8.18 -11.68
N LEU A 116 1.92 -8.56 -12.60
CA LEU A 116 1.17 -7.60 -13.42
C LEU A 116 0.19 -6.74 -12.60
N HIS A 117 -0.24 -7.22 -11.44
CA HIS A 117 -1.02 -6.43 -10.46
C HIS A 117 -0.23 -5.22 -9.92
N LEU A 118 1.11 -5.27 -9.94
CA LEU A 118 1.98 -4.15 -9.57
C LEU A 118 2.29 -3.23 -10.77
N VAL A 119 2.22 -3.75 -12.01
CA VAL A 119 2.56 -3.01 -13.23
C VAL A 119 1.51 -1.97 -13.58
N HIS A 120 0.22 -2.21 -13.32
CA HIS A 120 -0.81 -1.17 -13.49
C HIS A 120 -0.60 0.03 -12.54
N LYS A 121 -0.01 -0.18 -11.35
CA LYS A 121 0.34 0.91 -10.42
C LYS A 121 1.64 1.62 -10.77
N LEU A 122 2.65 0.90 -11.27
CA LEU A 122 3.95 1.49 -11.66
C LEU A 122 3.95 2.10 -13.06
N GLY A 123 3.10 1.63 -13.98
CA GLY A 123 2.92 2.19 -15.32
C GLY A 123 2.33 3.60 -15.32
N PHE A 124 1.67 4.00 -14.22
CA PHE A 124 1.21 5.36 -14.00
C PHE A 124 2.32 6.30 -13.47
N GLN A 125 3.43 5.76 -12.94
CA GLN A 125 4.54 6.54 -12.38
C GLN A 125 5.74 6.71 -13.32
N LEU A 126 5.80 6.01 -14.46
CA LEU A 126 6.90 6.13 -15.44
C LEU A 126 6.49 6.80 -16.77
N SER A 127 5.28 7.38 -16.82
CA SER A 127 4.84 8.27 -17.90
C SER A 127 4.32 9.57 -17.29
N SER A 128 5.21 10.38 -16.75
CA SER A 128 5.04 11.82 -16.53
C SER A 128 6.40 12.51 -16.58
#